data_AF-K2DL87-F1
#
_entry.id   AF-K2DL87-F1
#
_cell.length_a   1.000
_cell.length_b   1.000
_cell.length_c   1.000
_cell.angle_alpha   90.00
_cell.angle_beta   90.00
_cell.angle_gamma   90.00
#
_symmetry.space_group_name_H-M   'P 1'
#
loop_
_entity.id
_entity.type
_entity.pdbx_description
1 polymer ?
#
loop_
_entity_poly.entity_id
_entity_poly.type
_entity_poly.pdbx_seq_one_letter_code
_entity_poly.pdbx_strand_id
1 'polypeptide(L)'
;MLKIIFLLLLSGGIPVAMAMAGSALLYIWWTGTLPPYVVIHRMISGIDSFPLLAVPFFILAGNLMNNAGITNRIYNYALALVGWMKGGLGHVNVLGSVIF
;
A
#
# COMPACT_ATOMS: atom_id res chain seq x y z
N MET A 1 -22.71 -18.04 -6.39
CA MET A 1 -23.43 -16.87 -5.82
C MET A 1 -22.49 -15.73 -5.45
N LEU A 2 -21.46 -15.97 -4.61
CA LEU A 2 -20.49 -14.94 -4.17
C LEU A 2 -19.92 -14.09 -5.33
N LYS A 3 -19.35 -14.72 -6.36
CA LYS A 3 -18.75 -14.02 -7.52
C LYS A 3 -19.74 -13.14 -8.27
N ILE A 4 -21.01 -13.56 -8.36
CA ILE A 4 -22.07 -12.82 -9.07
C ILE A 4 -22.44 -11.56 -8.28
N ILE A 5 -22.63 -11.69 -6.96
CA ILE A 5 -22.91 -10.57 -6.07
C ILE A 5 -21.73 -9.58 -6.10
N PHE A 6 -20.49 -10.08 -6.02
CA PHE A 6 -19.30 -9.25 -6.09
C PHE A 6 -19.23 -8.43 -7.39
N LEU A 7 -19.39 -9.08 -8.55
CA LEU A 7 -19.34 -8.40 -9.85
C LEU A 7 -20.47 -7.39 -10.04
N LEU A 8 -21.67 -7.68 -9.53
CA LEU A 8 -22.79 -6.73 -9.53
C LEU A 8 -22.47 -5.48 -8.71
N LEU A 9 -22.01 -5.65 -7.45
CA LEU A 9 -21.63 -4.52 -6.60
C LEU A 9 -20.49 -3.69 -7.23
N LEU A 10 -19.49 -4.36 -7.81
CA LEU A 10 -18.37 -3.71 -8.50
C LEU A 10 -18.86 -2.90 -9.72
N SER A 11 -19.74 -3.47 -10.54
CA SER A 11 -20.31 -2.77 -11.71
C SER A 11 -21.19 -1.58 -11.34
N GLY A 12 -21.73 -1.56 -10.11
CA GLY A 12 -22.47 -0.42 -9.55
C GLY A 12 -21.60 0.74 -9.09
N GLY A 13 -20.27 0.68 -9.28
CA GLY A 13 -19.34 1.73 -8.89
C GLY A 13 -18.93 1.72 -7.42
N ILE A 14 -19.25 0.66 -6.68
CA ILE A 14 -18.88 0.52 -5.27
C ILE A 14 -17.37 0.23 -5.18
N PRO A 15 -16.62 0.86 -4.25
CA PRO A 15 -15.21 0.56 -4.02
C PRO A 15 -14.97 -0.94 -3.81
N VAL A 16 -13.90 -1.47 -4.41
CA VAL A 16 -13.56 -2.90 -4.42
C VAL A 16 -13.64 -3.52 -3.02
N ALA A 17 -13.06 -2.85 -2.02
CA ALA A 17 -13.06 -3.34 -0.63
C ALA A 17 -14.48 -3.52 -0.07
N MET A 18 -15.38 -2.57 -0.33
CA MET A 18 -16.78 -2.64 0.11
C MET A 18 -17.56 -3.69 -0.67
N ALA A 19 -17.31 -3.83 -1.98
CA ALA A 19 -17.91 -4.88 -2.79
C ALA A 19 -17.50 -6.29 -2.33
N MET A 20 -16.23 -6.47 -1.95
CA MET A 20 -15.72 -7.72 -1.37
C MET A 20 -16.37 -8.03 -0.03
N ALA A 21 -16.41 -7.06 0.89
CA ALA A 21 -17.01 -7.25 2.22
C ALA A 21 -18.52 -7.53 2.12
N GLY A 22 -19.25 -6.75 1.32
CA GLY A 22 -20.69 -6.90 1.14
C GLY A 22 -21.07 -8.22 0.48
N SER A 23 -20.34 -8.64 -0.56
CA SER A 23 -20.60 -9.93 -1.21
C SER A 23 -20.31 -11.12 -0.29
N ALA A 24 -19.23 -11.07 0.50
CA ALA A 24 -18.91 -12.10 1.49
C ALA A 24 -19.98 -12.19 2.59
N LEU A 25 -20.44 -11.05 3.11
CA LEU A 25 -21.45 -10.98 4.16
C LEU A 25 -22.81 -11.52 3.68
N LEU A 26 -23.26 -11.11 2.50
CA LEU A 26 -24.51 -11.60 1.89
C LEU A 26 -24.46 -13.12 1.63
N TYR A 27 -23.30 -13.63 1.19
CA TYR A 27 -23.12 -15.06 0.97
C TYR A 27 -23.16 -15.87 2.28
N ILE A 28 -22.47 -15.40 3.31
CA ILE A 28 -22.46 -16.05 4.63
C ILE A 28 -23.86 -16.02 5.25
N TRP A 29 -24.57 -14.90 5.14
CA TRP A 29 -25.93 -14.77 5.66
C TRP A 29 -26.92 -15.70 4.96
N TRP A 30 -26.80 -15.87 3.65
CA TRP A 30 -27.64 -16.79 2.88
C TRP A 30 -27.33 -18.26 3.17
N THR A 31 -26.05 -18.63 3.26
CA THR A 31 -25.63 -20.04 3.36
C THR A 31 -25.70 -20.55 4.80
N GLY A 32 -25.62 -19.66 5.80
CA GLY A 32 -25.66 -20.01 7.23
C GLY A 32 -24.47 -20.86 7.71
N THR A 33 -23.43 -21.03 6.88
CA THR A 33 -22.29 -21.91 7.15
C THR A 33 -21.32 -21.34 8.19
N LEU A 34 -21.27 -20.03 8.31
CA LEU A 34 -20.48 -19.33 9.32
C LEU A 34 -21.33 -18.26 10.00
N PRO A 35 -21.02 -17.93 11.27
CA PRO A 35 -21.63 -16.77 11.91
C PRO A 35 -21.25 -15.46 11.17
N PRO A 36 -22.20 -14.51 10.96
CA PRO A 36 -21.92 -13.28 10.22
C PRO A 36 -20.79 -12.41 10.81
N TYR A 37 -20.55 -12.48 12.13
CA TYR A 37 -19.48 -11.73 12.79
C TYR A 37 -18.06 -12.16 12.36
N VAL A 38 -17.91 -13.32 11.72
CA VAL A 38 -16.63 -13.79 11.17
C VAL A 38 -16.08 -12.81 10.12
N VAL A 39 -16.95 -12.15 9.37
CA VAL A 39 -16.55 -11.13 8.38
C VAL A 39 -15.80 -9.98 9.06
N ILE A 40 -16.35 -9.47 10.17
CA ILE A 40 -15.77 -8.36 10.94
C ILE A 40 -14.43 -8.79 11.54
N HIS A 41 -14.37 -9.97 12.16
CA HIS A 41 -13.10 -10.49 12.71
C HIS A 41 -12.02 -10.62 11.64
N ARG A 42 -12.36 -11.11 10.45
CA ARG A 42 -11.38 -11.28 9.36
C ARG A 42 -10.90 -9.95 8.80
N MET A 43 -11.76 -8.93 8.78
CA MET A 43 -11.38 -7.57 8.40
C MET A 43 -10.40 -6.96 9.40
N ILE A 44 -10.67 -7.09 10.70
CA ILE A 44 -9.79 -6.58 11.77
C ILE A 44 -8.43 -7.27 11.73
N SER A 45 -8.41 -8.61 11.58
CA SER A 45 -7.15 -9.37 11.45
C SER A 45 -6.32 -8.96 10.22
N GLY A 46 -6.93 -8.40 9.18
CA GLY A 46 -6.21 -7.87 8.03
C GLY A 46 -5.51 -6.54 8.32
N ILE A 47 -6.07 -5.73 9.22
CA ILE A 47 -5.50 -4.45 9.67
C ILE A 47 -4.34 -4.70 10.64
N ASP A 48 -4.47 -5.69 11.52
CA ASP A 48 -3.39 -6.18 12.39
C ASP A 48 -2.35 -7.02 11.63
N SER A 49 -1.95 -6.58 10.44
CA SER A 49 -0.96 -7.28 9.64
C SER A 49 0.42 -6.63 9.77
N PHE A 50 1.45 -7.46 10.02
CA PHE A 50 2.85 -7.04 10.08
C PHE A 50 3.29 -6.18 8.86
N PRO A 51 2.83 -6.44 7.62
CA PRO A 51 3.13 -5.56 6.49
C PRO A 51 2.65 -4.11 6.65
N LEU A 52 1.53 -3.86 7.34
CA LEU A 52 1.05 -2.49 7.56
C LEU A 52 1.95 -1.71 8.52
N LEU A 53 2.71 -2.39 9.40
CA LEU A 53 3.75 -1.75 10.20
C LEU A 53 4.91 -1.24 9.34
N ALA A 54 5.11 -1.77 8.13
CA ALA A 54 6.15 -1.27 7.24
C ALA A 54 5.93 0.21 6.90
N VAL A 55 4.68 0.68 6.77
CA VAL A 55 4.36 2.07 6.44
C VAL A 55 4.93 3.05 7.48
N PRO A 56 4.60 2.98 8.79
CA PRO A 56 5.18 3.87 9.79
C PRO A 56 6.69 3.69 9.93
N PHE A 57 7.23 2.47 9.78
CA PHE A 57 8.68 2.26 9.83
C PHE A 57 9.42 2.88 8.63
N PHE A 58 8.85 2.83 7.43
CA PHE A 58 9.41 3.53 6.26
C PHE A 58 9.34 5.04 6.42
N ILE A 59 8.25 5.58 6.96
CA ILE A 59 8.12 7.01 7.27
C ILE A 59 9.16 7.43 8.32
N LEU A 60 9.32 6.63 9.38
CA LEU A 60 10.32 6.87 10.42
C LEU A 60 11.74 6.82 9.86
N ALA A 61 12.07 5.80 9.06
CA ALA A 61 13.37 5.66 8.41
C ALA A 61 13.66 6.85 7.50
N GLY A 62 12.71 7.27 6.66
CA GLY A 62 12.84 8.45 5.80
C GLY A 62 13.07 9.73 6.59
N ASN A 63 12.32 9.94 7.68
CA ASN A 63 12.53 11.08 8.58
C ASN A 63 13.89 11.04 9.28
N LEU A 64 14.33 9.87 9.73
CA LEU A 64 15.65 9.69 10.35
C LEU A 64 16.76 10.00 9.34
N MET A 65 16.65 9.53 8.11
CA MET A 65 17.62 9.79 7.04
C MET A 65 17.70 11.29 6.69
N ASN A 66 16.55 11.97 6.62
CA ASN A 66 16.50 13.41 6.38
C ASN A 66 17.17 14.19 7.53
N ASN A 67 16.82 13.88 8.78
CA ASN A 67 17.39 14.57 9.95
C ASN A 67 18.87 14.25 10.18
N ALA A 68 19.32 13.03 9.88
CA ALA A 68 20.73 12.62 9.97
C ALA A 68 21.58 13.14 8.79
N GLY A 69 20.97 13.83 7.81
CA GLY A 69 21.64 14.31 6.61
C GLY A 69 22.07 13.22 5.62
N ILE A 70 21.60 11.98 5.81
CA ILE A 70 21.89 10.84 4.92
C ILE A 70 21.30 11.09 3.54
N THR A 71 20.07 11.61 3.47
CA THR A 71 19.43 11.97 2.19
C THR A 71 20.28 12.95 1.38
N ASN A 72 20.84 13.98 2.03
CA ASN A 72 21.72 14.96 1.37
C ASN A 72 23.01 14.31 0.87
N ARG A 73 23.59 13.37 1.63
CA ARG A 73 24.78 12.62 1.20
C ARG A 73 24.50 11.75 -0.02
N ILE A 74 23.37 11.04 -0.04
CA ILE A 74 22.92 10.22 -1.18
C ILE A 74 22.69 11.11 -2.40
N TYR A 75 21.99 12.24 -2.22
CA TYR A 75 21.72 13.18 -3.30
C TYR A 75 23.01 13.75 -3.90
N ASN A 76 23.96 14.20 -3.08
CA ASN A 76 25.25 14.72 -3.55
C ASN A 76 26.09 13.64 -4.25
N TYR A 77 26.02 12.39 -3.78
CA TYR A 77 26.67 11.26 -4.44
C TYR A 77 26.08 11.02 -5.85
N ALA A 78 24.74 10.96 -5.97
CA ALA A 78 24.08 10.84 -7.26
C ALA A 78 24.39 12.04 -8.18
N LEU A 79 24.41 13.25 -7.63
CA LEU A 79 24.77 14.47 -8.35
C LEU A 79 26.20 14.43 -8.92
N ALA A 80 27.16 13.91 -8.15
CA ALA A 80 28.53 13.75 -8.61
C ALA A 80 28.66 12.72 -9.75
N LEU A 81 27.83 11.67 -9.77
CA LEU A 81 27.88 10.62 -10.79
C LEU A 81 27.27 11.04 -12.12
N VAL A 82 26.05 11.60 -12.08
CA VAL A 82 25.22 11.81 -13.29
C VAL A 82 24.74 13.25 -13.47
N GLY A 83 25.05 14.16 -12.54
CA GLY A 83 24.61 15.56 -12.59
C GLY A 83 25.19 16.37 -13.75
N TRP A 84 26.34 15.97 -14.29
CA TRP A 84 26.98 16.63 -15.43
C TRP A 84 26.29 16.36 -16.79
N MET A 85 25.39 15.38 -16.85
CA MET A 85 24.66 15.02 -18.06
C MET A 85 23.55 16.05 -18.37
N LYS A 86 23.19 16.20 -19.65
CA LYS A 86 22.03 17.04 -20.04
C LYS A 86 20.76 16.47 -19.41
N GLY A 87 19.99 17.30 -18.70
CA GLY A 87 18.86 16.85 -17.88
C GLY A 87 19.28 16.18 -16.57
N GLY A 88 20.52 16.43 -16.10
CA GLY A 88 21.17 15.72 -14.98
C GLY A 88 20.33 15.59 -13.72
N LEU A 89 19.52 16.60 -13.34
CA LEU A 89 18.64 16.51 -12.17
C LEU A 89 17.62 15.36 -12.26
N GLY A 90 17.13 15.04 -13.47
CA GLY A 90 16.24 13.90 -13.67
C GLY A 90 16.97 12.56 -13.46
N HIS A 91 18.19 12.44 -13.97
CA HIS A 91 19.03 11.26 -13.72
C HIS A 91 19.43 11.12 -12.26
N VAL A 92 19.73 12.23 -11.58
CA VAL A 92 20.02 12.26 -10.13
C VAL A 92 18.81 11.78 -9.34
N ASN A 93 17.59 12.17 -9.71
CA ASN A 93 16.37 11.69 -9.06
C ASN A 93 16.19 10.17 -9.24
N VAL A 94 16.37 9.66 -10.47
CA VAL A 94 16.27 8.21 -10.72
C VAL A 94 17.35 7.43 -9.95
N LEU A 95 18.60 7.88 -10.00
CA LEU A 95 19.71 7.21 -9.33
C LEU A 95 19.56 7.27 -7.79
N GLY A 96 19.10 8.41 -7.26
CA GLY A 96 18.79 8.59 -5.85
C GLY A 96 17.74 7.59 -5.36
N SER A 97 16.65 7.41 -6.12
CA SER A 97 15.60 6.43 -5.83
C SER A 97 15.96 4.97 -6.09
N VAL A 98 17.12 4.68 -6.69
CA VAL A 98 17.65 3.30 -6.77
C VAL A 98 18.48 2.96 -5.54
N ILE A 99 19.15 3.96 -4.96
CA ILE A 99 19.96 3.81 -3.75
C ILE A 99 19.08 3.71 -2.50
N PHE A 100 17.86 4.28 -2.54
CA PHE A 100 16.84 4.23 -1.50
C PHE A 100 15.48 3.87 -2.10
#